data_AF-A0A5J4ZP51-F1
#
_entry.id   AF-A0A5J4ZP51-F1
#
_cell.length_a   1.000
_cell.length_b   1.000
_cell.length_c   1.000
_cell.angle_alpha   90.00
_cell.angle_beta   90.00
_cell.angle_gamma   90.00
#
_symmetry.space_group_name_H-M   'P 1'
#
loop_
_entity.id
_entity.type
_entity.pdbx_description
1 polymer ?
#
loop_
_entity_poly.entity_id
_entity_poly.type
_entity_poly.pdbx_seq_one_letter_code
_entity_poly.pdbx_strand_id
1 'polypeptide(L)'
;MAIRGPLLFCFLALASTVGASNRFAPLNRSSFPAGFVFGAGSAAYQSEGAAFIDGKGSSIWDTFTHQHPDLQPYVTLFHWDLPQALEDEYGGFLSPKIVDDYRDYVDFCFKTFGDRVKHWFTLNEPYTFSLNGYATGTMAPGRCSNYIGNCTSGNSATEPYIVAHHLILSHAAGVKLYREKYKPYQNGQIGVTLVTNWFVPISLSAISQRAARRAIDFMFGWEGADVKGYFIWSFLNDFEWDAGYSVRFGINYIDFKDNLKRYFKNSAFWFMKFLVKN
;
A
#
# COMPACT_ATOMS: atom_id res chain seq x y z
N MET A 1 -27.52 33.49 56.36
CA MET A 1 -28.33 32.28 56.11
C MET A 1 -27.39 31.09 56.23
N ALA A 2 -27.46 30.38 57.36
CA ALA A 2 -26.61 29.24 57.67
C ALA A 2 -27.35 27.95 57.28
N ILE A 3 -26.67 27.01 56.63
CA ILE A 3 -27.01 25.59 56.71
C ILE A 3 -25.69 24.80 56.81
N ARG A 4 -25.51 24.15 57.95
CA ARG A 4 -24.50 23.11 58.19
C ARG A 4 -24.92 21.83 57.47
N GLY A 5 -24.00 21.18 56.76
CA GLY A 5 -24.12 19.80 56.30
C GLY A 5 -22.84 19.02 56.64
N PRO A 6 -22.92 17.74 57.05
CA PRO A 6 -21.83 17.05 57.73
C PRO A 6 -20.76 16.53 56.78
N LEU A 7 -19.52 16.51 57.31
CA LEU A 7 -18.36 15.84 56.72
C LEU A 7 -18.66 14.36 56.46
N LEU A 8 -18.44 13.91 55.23
CA LEU A 8 -18.32 12.49 54.89
C LEU A 8 -16.84 12.18 54.63
N PHE A 9 -16.20 11.51 55.58
CA PHE A 9 -14.89 10.88 55.39
C PHE A 9 -15.10 9.55 54.66
N CYS A 10 -14.72 9.46 53.39
CA CYS A 10 -14.58 8.17 52.72
C CYS A 10 -13.15 7.65 52.95
N PHE A 11 -13.04 6.64 53.81
CA PHE A 11 -11.85 5.82 53.97
C PHE A 11 -11.61 5.00 52.69
N LEU A 12 -10.44 5.17 52.07
CA LEU A 12 -9.91 4.22 51.10
C LEU A 12 -9.50 2.94 51.83
N ALA A 13 -10.33 1.91 51.76
CA ALA A 13 -9.90 0.55 52.06
C ALA A 13 -9.31 -0.07 50.78
N LEU A 14 -7.99 -0.29 50.78
CA LEU A 14 -7.35 -1.19 49.82
C LEU A 14 -7.83 -2.62 50.12
N ALA A 15 -8.75 -3.12 49.32
CA ALA A 15 -8.98 -4.55 49.17
C ALA A 15 -8.25 -5.01 47.90
N SER A 16 -7.03 -5.50 48.06
CA SER A 16 -6.31 -6.23 47.04
C SER A 16 -6.96 -7.60 46.85
N THR A 17 -7.85 -7.72 45.87
CA THR A 17 -8.18 -9.00 45.24
C THR A 17 -7.56 -9.00 43.84
N VAL A 18 -6.30 -9.47 43.76
CA VAL A 18 -5.70 -9.84 42.48
C VAL A 18 -6.41 -11.11 42.02
N GLY A 19 -7.50 -10.88 41.29
CA GLY A 19 -8.20 -11.85 40.47
C GLY A 19 -8.41 -11.28 39.08
N ALA A 20 -7.37 -10.66 38.50
CA ALA A 20 -7.38 -10.30 37.10
C ALA A 20 -7.28 -11.60 36.28
N SER A 21 -8.42 -12.23 36.02
CA SER A 21 -8.51 -13.10 34.86
C SER A 21 -8.28 -12.20 33.65
N ASN A 22 -7.04 -12.19 33.13
CA ASN A 22 -6.70 -11.62 31.84
C ASN A 22 -7.38 -12.48 30.75
N ARG A 23 -8.71 -12.41 30.65
CA ARG A 23 -9.43 -12.81 29.45
C ARG A 23 -9.43 -11.60 28.52
N PHE A 24 -8.27 -11.28 27.96
CA PHE A 24 -8.29 -10.63 26.66
C PHE A 24 -9.03 -11.59 25.74
N ALA A 25 -10.23 -11.22 25.30
CA ALA A 25 -10.88 -11.94 24.21
C ALA A 25 -9.87 -11.97 23.05
N PRO A 26 -9.59 -13.15 22.47
CA PRO A 26 -8.66 -13.22 21.35
C PRO A 26 -9.13 -12.27 20.23
N LEU A 27 -8.23 -11.39 19.79
CA LEU A 27 -8.49 -10.42 18.74
C LEU A 27 -9.03 -11.14 17.49
N ASN A 28 -10.16 -10.70 16.96
CA ASN A 28 -10.84 -11.31 15.81
C ASN A 28 -11.49 -10.22 14.93
N ARG A 29 -12.03 -10.62 13.78
CA ARG A 29 -12.65 -9.73 12.80
C ARG A 29 -13.77 -8.85 13.37
N SER A 30 -14.51 -9.30 14.40
CA SER A 30 -15.62 -8.54 14.98
C SER A 30 -15.16 -7.35 15.83
N SER A 31 -13.86 -7.25 16.12
CA SER A 31 -13.25 -6.06 16.74
C SER A 31 -13.12 -4.87 15.77
N PHE A 32 -13.41 -5.06 14.47
CA PHE A 32 -13.34 -4.04 13.43
C PHE A 32 -14.73 -3.75 12.85
N PRO A 33 -14.96 -2.55 12.27
CA PRO A 33 -16.26 -2.18 11.71
C PRO A 33 -16.83 -3.23 10.75
N ALA A 34 -18.15 -3.39 10.74
CA ALA A 34 -18.83 -4.18 9.72
C ALA A 34 -18.47 -3.63 8.33
N GLY A 35 -18.08 -4.50 7.41
CA GLY A 35 -17.64 -4.10 6.05
C GLY A 35 -16.16 -3.71 5.91
N PHE A 36 -15.39 -3.58 7.01
CA PHE A 36 -13.93 -3.44 6.94
C PHE A 36 -13.28 -4.60 6.16
N VAL A 37 -12.41 -4.30 5.19
CA VAL A 37 -11.86 -5.32 4.31
C VAL A 37 -10.48 -5.77 4.79
N PHE A 38 -10.30 -7.08 4.86
CA PHE A 38 -9.04 -7.74 5.17
C PHE A 38 -8.60 -8.53 3.95
N GLY A 39 -7.37 -8.33 3.51
CA GLY A 39 -6.80 -9.05 2.37
C GLY A 39 -5.30 -9.25 2.49
N ALA A 40 -4.68 -9.75 1.43
CA ALA A 40 -3.24 -9.80 1.25
C ALA A 40 -2.88 -9.19 -0.11
N GLY A 41 -1.76 -8.49 -0.20
CA GLY A 41 -1.29 -7.82 -1.41
C GLY A 41 -0.25 -8.64 -2.18
N SER A 42 -0.12 -8.35 -3.47
CA SER A 42 0.98 -8.78 -4.35
C SER A 42 1.23 -7.72 -5.43
N ALA A 43 2.34 -7.82 -6.14
CA ALA A 43 2.65 -6.95 -7.29
C ALA A 43 3.08 -7.79 -8.50
N ALA A 44 2.78 -7.29 -9.71
CA ALA A 44 2.98 -8.02 -10.96
C ALA A 44 4.44 -8.46 -11.14
N TYR A 45 5.38 -7.50 -11.15
CA TYR A 45 6.81 -7.78 -11.31
C TYR A 45 7.36 -8.73 -10.22
N GLN A 46 6.84 -8.63 -9.00
CA GLN A 46 7.31 -9.43 -7.87
C GLN A 46 6.82 -10.89 -7.93
N SER A 47 5.68 -11.17 -8.59
CA SER A 47 4.96 -12.46 -8.47
C SER A 47 4.65 -13.18 -9.79
N GLU A 48 4.50 -12.48 -10.93
CA GLU A 48 4.00 -13.08 -12.17
C GLU A 48 5.05 -13.92 -12.90
N GLY A 49 6.31 -13.46 -12.98
CA GLY A 49 7.30 -14.05 -13.87
C GLY A 49 6.94 -13.80 -15.34
N ALA A 50 7.15 -14.78 -16.23
CA ALA A 50 6.74 -14.74 -17.64
C ALA A 50 7.09 -13.44 -18.42
N ALA A 51 8.16 -12.73 -18.00
CA ALA A 51 8.47 -11.37 -18.48
C ALA A 51 8.67 -11.23 -20.01
N PHE A 52 8.85 -12.36 -20.71
CA PHE A 52 9.09 -12.42 -22.16
C PHE A 52 8.22 -13.46 -22.88
N ILE A 53 7.13 -13.93 -22.25
CA ILE A 53 6.30 -15.03 -22.79
C ILE A 53 4.87 -14.52 -22.99
N ASP A 54 4.29 -14.85 -24.16
CA ASP A 54 2.91 -14.64 -24.60
C ASP A 54 2.39 -13.18 -24.55
N GLY A 55 2.04 -12.64 -25.73
CA GLY A 55 1.24 -11.41 -25.83
C GLY A 55 -0.08 -11.58 -25.08
N LYS A 56 -0.09 -11.15 -23.81
CA LYS A 56 -0.99 -11.52 -22.70
C LYS A 56 -2.41 -11.95 -23.11
N GLY A 57 -2.73 -13.23 -22.85
CA GLY A 57 -4.09 -13.80 -22.91
C GLY A 57 -4.75 -13.92 -21.52
N SER A 58 -5.96 -14.51 -21.45
CA SER A 58 -6.65 -14.81 -20.18
C SER A 58 -5.83 -15.76 -19.30
N SER A 59 -5.78 -15.46 -18.01
CA SER A 59 -5.04 -16.19 -17.00
C SER A 59 -5.95 -17.10 -16.16
N ILE A 60 -5.35 -18.03 -15.42
CA ILE A 60 -6.08 -18.86 -14.44
C ILE A 60 -6.77 -18.01 -13.35
N TRP A 61 -6.28 -16.79 -13.09
CA TRP A 61 -6.89 -15.85 -12.16
C TRP A 61 -8.20 -15.26 -12.68
N ASP A 62 -8.36 -15.11 -14.00
CA ASP A 62 -9.64 -14.70 -14.61
C ASP A 62 -10.73 -15.73 -14.33
N THR A 63 -10.42 -17.02 -14.52
CA THR A 63 -11.35 -18.12 -14.21
C THR A 63 -11.64 -18.22 -12.71
N PHE A 64 -10.60 -18.11 -11.86
CA PHE A 64 -10.75 -18.22 -10.42
C PHE A 64 -11.61 -17.10 -9.83
N THR A 65 -11.40 -15.85 -10.24
CA THR A 65 -12.22 -14.71 -9.78
C THR A 65 -13.67 -14.78 -10.26
N HIS A 66 -13.95 -15.41 -11.42
CA HIS A 66 -15.33 -15.71 -11.83
C HIS A 66 -16.00 -16.80 -10.99
N GLN A 67 -15.23 -17.78 -10.52
CA GLN A 67 -15.73 -18.89 -9.71
C GLN A 67 -15.89 -18.54 -8.22
N HIS A 68 -15.21 -17.48 -7.75
CA HIS A 68 -15.22 -17.03 -6.37
C HIS A 68 -15.66 -15.56 -6.23
N PRO A 69 -16.96 -15.26 -6.44
CA PRO A 69 -17.48 -13.89 -6.37
C PRO A 69 -17.42 -13.27 -4.97
N ASP A 70 -17.16 -14.07 -3.94
CA ASP A 70 -16.88 -13.64 -2.57
C ASP A 70 -15.49 -12.99 -2.41
N LEU A 71 -14.55 -13.29 -3.32
CA LEU A 71 -13.23 -12.66 -3.37
C LEU A 71 -13.31 -11.37 -4.17
N GLN A 72 -13.22 -10.24 -3.47
CA GLN A 72 -13.23 -8.92 -4.09
C GLN A 72 -11.84 -8.56 -4.60
N PRO A 73 -11.65 -8.32 -5.91
CA PRO A 73 -10.37 -7.86 -6.44
C PRO A 73 -10.14 -6.38 -6.07
N TYR A 74 -9.02 -6.13 -5.41
CA TYR A 74 -8.48 -4.80 -5.13
C TYR A 74 -7.27 -4.62 -6.02
N VAL A 75 -7.40 -3.79 -7.06
CA VAL A 75 -6.43 -3.72 -8.15
C VAL A 75 -5.64 -2.42 -8.08
N THR A 76 -4.32 -2.56 -7.95
CA THR A 76 -3.37 -1.47 -8.16
C THR A 76 -3.05 -1.36 -9.65
N LEU A 77 -3.24 -0.19 -10.24
CA LEU A 77 -3.03 0.05 -11.66
C LEU A 77 -1.55 0.21 -12.02
N PHE A 78 -0.76 0.83 -11.14
CA PHE A 78 0.68 1.00 -11.33
C PHE A 78 1.43 0.68 -10.05
N HIS A 79 2.38 -0.25 -10.16
CA HIS A 79 3.22 -0.71 -9.07
C HIS A 79 4.69 -0.71 -9.51
N TRP A 80 5.17 0.48 -9.89
CA TRP A 80 6.56 0.77 -10.24
C TRP A 80 7.05 0.10 -11.54
N ASP A 81 6.14 -0.49 -12.28
CA ASP A 81 6.34 -1.32 -13.47
C ASP A 81 6.16 -0.50 -14.76
N LEU A 82 6.82 0.66 -14.83
CA LEU A 82 6.73 1.55 -15.98
C LEU A 82 7.27 0.84 -17.24
N PRO A 83 6.55 0.87 -18.38
CA PRO A 83 7.08 0.35 -19.63
C PRO A 83 8.37 1.06 -20.04
N GLN A 84 9.43 0.29 -20.32
CA GLN A 84 10.74 0.83 -20.72
C GLN A 84 10.65 1.75 -21.94
N ALA A 85 9.74 1.49 -22.87
CA ALA A 85 9.54 2.34 -24.04
C ALA A 85 9.21 3.80 -23.68
N LEU A 86 8.44 4.03 -22.60
CA LEU A 86 8.09 5.37 -22.14
C LEU A 86 9.26 6.04 -21.39
N GLU A 87 10.07 5.25 -20.69
CA GLU A 87 11.33 5.72 -20.10
C GLU A 87 12.32 6.14 -21.19
N ASP A 88 12.47 5.34 -22.25
CA ASP A 88 13.37 5.63 -23.37
C ASP A 88 12.89 6.81 -24.22
N GLU A 89 11.57 6.93 -24.46
CA GLU A 89 11.02 7.97 -25.33
C GLU A 89 11.11 9.37 -24.71
N TYR A 90 10.82 9.50 -23.42
CA TYR A 90 10.74 10.82 -22.78
C TYR A 90 11.14 10.85 -21.30
N GLY A 91 11.78 9.80 -20.77
CA GLY A 91 12.20 9.74 -19.37
C GLY A 91 11.05 9.46 -18.39
N GLY A 92 9.98 8.80 -18.86
CA GLY A 92 8.92 8.32 -17.99
C GLY A 92 8.28 9.44 -17.17
N PHE A 93 8.31 9.27 -15.84
CA PHE A 93 7.71 10.24 -14.90
C PHE A 93 8.49 11.56 -14.77
N LEU A 94 9.64 11.74 -15.43
CA LEU A 94 10.29 13.05 -15.53
C LEU A 94 9.58 13.99 -16.51
N SER A 95 8.74 13.46 -17.41
CA SER A 95 8.04 14.22 -18.44
C SER A 95 6.55 14.35 -18.13
N PRO A 96 5.93 15.51 -18.43
CA PRO A 96 4.49 15.68 -18.27
C PRO A 96 3.66 14.81 -19.22
N LYS A 97 4.27 14.28 -20.31
CA LYS A 97 3.59 13.38 -21.27
C LYS A 97 3.02 12.12 -20.59
N ILE A 98 3.68 11.66 -19.54
CA ILE A 98 3.27 10.46 -18.79
C ILE A 98 1.84 10.53 -18.25
N VAL A 99 1.31 11.74 -18.04
CA VAL A 99 -0.04 11.95 -17.50
C VAL A 99 -1.09 11.46 -18.50
N ASP A 100 -0.92 11.76 -19.78
CA ASP A 100 -1.84 11.32 -20.83
C ASP A 100 -1.69 9.82 -21.12
N ASP A 101 -0.46 9.30 -21.21
CA ASP A 101 -0.22 7.87 -21.43
C ASP A 101 -0.75 7.02 -20.26
N TYR A 102 -0.55 7.48 -19.02
CA TYR A 102 -1.14 6.83 -17.85
C TYR A 102 -2.67 6.89 -17.87
N ARG A 103 -3.27 8.03 -18.25
CA ARG A 103 -4.72 8.18 -18.37
C ARG A 103 -5.28 7.17 -19.37
N ASP A 104 -4.63 7.01 -20.51
CA ASP A 104 -5.09 6.12 -21.57
C ASP A 104 -4.93 4.64 -21.18
N TYR A 105 -3.85 4.30 -20.47
CA TYR A 105 -3.67 2.99 -19.84
C TYR A 105 -4.79 2.67 -18.83
N VAL A 106 -5.10 3.58 -17.91
CA VAL A 106 -6.16 3.32 -16.93
C VAL A 106 -7.55 3.31 -17.57
N ASP A 107 -7.80 4.09 -18.63
CA ASP A 107 -9.02 4.02 -19.45
C ASP A 107 -9.21 2.60 -20.00
N PHE A 108 -8.14 2.01 -20.54
CA PHE A 108 -8.15 0.63 -21.02
C PHE A 108 -8.46 -0.37 -19.89
N CYS A 109 -7.81 -0.25 -18.72
CA CYS A 109 -8.08 -1.13 -17.58
C CYS A 109 -9.53 -1.02 -17.08
N PHE A 110 -10.08 0.19 -16.97
CA PHE A 110 -11.46 0.39 -16.53
C PHE A 110 -12.47 -0.19 -17.53
N LYS A 111 -12.23 -0.04 -18.84
CA LYS A 111 -13.07 -0.66 -19.88
C LYS A 111 -13.06 -2.18 -19.78
N THR A 112 -11.87 -2.76 -19.59
CA THR A 112 -11.65 -4.20 -19.74
C THR A 112 -12.07 -4.99 -18.50
N PHE A 113 -11.86 -4.41 -17.31
CA PHE A 113 -12.03 -5.15 -16.04
C PHE A 113 -13.03 -4.51 -15.07
N GLY A 114 -13.50 -3.29 -15.32
CA GLY A 114 -14.34 -2.55 -14.37
C GLY A 114 -15.78 -3.07 -14.23
N ASP A 115 -16.19 -4.00 -15.09
CA ASP A 115 -17.41 -4.80 -14.88
C ASP A 115 -17.30 -5.65 -13.60
N ARG A 116 -16.10 -6.16 -13.29
CA ARG A 116 -15.80 -7.04 -12.14
C ARG A 116 -15.04 -6.33 -11.02
N VAL A 117 -14.09 -5.47 -11.35
CA VAL A 117 -13.25 -4.76 -10.37
C VAL A 117 -13.99 -3.55 -9.82
N LYS A 118 -14.20 -3.55 -8.50
CA LYS A 118 -14.91 -2.47 -7.77
C LYS A 118 -14.02 -1.63 -6.89
N HIS A 119 -12.76 -1.99 -6.72
CA HIS A 119 -11.80 -1.27 -5.90
C HIS A 119 -10.49 -1.07 -6.66
N TRP A 120 -10.22 0.18 -7.01
CA TRP A 120 -9.07 0.60 -7.78
C TRP A 120 -8.12 1.44 -6.93
N PHE A 121 -6.82 1.15 -7.01
CA PHE A 121 -5.76 2.00 -6.52
C PHE A 121 -4.92 2.45 -7.71
N THR A 122 -4.78 3.75 -7.92
CA THR A 122 -4.05 4.27 -9.08
C THR A 122 -2.56 3.92 -9.00
N LEU A 123 -1.94 4.19 -7.86
CA LEU A 123 -0.51 4.08 -7.65
C LEU A 123 -0.27 3.35 -6.34
N ASN A 124 0.78 2.53 -6.30
CA ASN A 124 1.38 2.06 -5.06
C ASN A 124 2.54 2.96 -4.67
N GLU A 125 2.49 3.53 -3.46
CA GLU A 125 3.61 4.16 -2.77
C GLU A 125 4.42 5.15 -3.64
N PRO A 126 3.79 6.24 -4.11
CA PRO A 126 4.46 7.21 -4.98
C PRO A 126 5.71 7.84 -4.33
N TYR A 127 5.71 8.00 -3.00
CA TYR A 127 6.88 8.44 -2.24
C TYR A 127 8.07 7.50 -2.43
N THR A 128 7.88 6.18 -2.25
CA THR A 128 8.94 5.18 -2.41
C THR A 128 9.48 5.17 -3.82
N PHE A 129 8.60 5.19 -4.83
CA PHE A 129 9.01 5.23 -6.24
C PHE A 129 9.87 6.46 -6.56
N SER A 130 9.42 7.64 -6.14
CA SER A 130 10.13 8.89 -6.37
C SER A 130 11.49 8.92 -5.65
N LEU A 131 11.51 8.59 -4.36
CA LEU A 131 12.72 8.63 -3.56
C LEU A 131 13.75 7.60 -4.04
N ASN A 132 13.35 6.34 -4.17
CA ASN A 132 14.28 5.26 -4.47
C ASN A 132 14.68 5.22 -5.95
N GLY A 133 13.80 5.64 -6.84
CA GLY A 133 14.06 5.71 -8.28
C GLY A 133 14.92 6.91 -8.69
N TYR A 134 14.79 8.05 -7.99
CA TYR A 134 15.32 9.34 -8.46
C TYR A 134 16.11 10.15 -7.42
N ALA A 135 16.11 9.75 -6.14
CA ALA A 135 16.94 10.37 -5.11
C ALA A 135 18.12 9.49 -4.72
N THR A 136 17.87 8.23 -4.34
CA THR A 136 18.92 7.29 -3.93
C THR A 136 19.43 6.44 -5.09
N GLY A 137 18.61 6.25 -6.13
CA GLY A 137 18.91 5.43 -7.30
C GLY A 137 19.03 3.93 -7.00
N THR A 138 18.44 3.47 -5.89
CA THR A 138 18.47 2.06 -5.47
C THR A 138 17.40 1.21 -6.16
N MET A 139 16.41 1.84 -6.78
CA MET A 139 15.36 1.19 -7.57
C MET A 139 15.33 1.76 -8.99
N ALA A 140 14.70 1.06 -9.94
CA ALA A 140 14.54 1.54 -11.31
C ALA A 140 13.84 2.92 -11.34
N PRO A 141 14.23 3.85 -12.23
CA PRO A 141 15.27 3.71 -13.26
C PRO A 141 16.72 3.90 -12.77
N GLY A 142 16.94 4.03 -11.46
CA GLY A 142 18.28 4.05 -10.86
C GLY A 142 18.99 5.38 -11.02
N ARG A 143 18.27 6.49 -10.85
CA ARG A 143 18.79 7.85 -11.02
C ARG A 143 19.12 8.48 -9.68
N CYS A 144 20.28 9.13 -9.62
CA CYS A 144 20.72 9.90 -8.45
C CYS A 144 21.84 10.87 -8.83
N SER A 145 22.09 11.86 -7.99
CA SER A 145 23.25 12.74 -8.11
C SER A 145 24.55 11.98 -7.84
N ASN A 146 25.64 12.37 -8.51
CA ASN A 146 26.97 11.75 -8.35
C ASN A 146 27.51 11.75 -6.91
N TYR A 147 27.03 12.66 -6.05
CA TYR A 147 27.43 12.72 -4.63
C TYR A 147 26.60 11.81 -3.72
N ILE A 148 25.53 11.19 -4.22
CA ILE A 148 24.70 10.23 -3.48
C ILE A 148 25.16 8.79 -3.76
N GLY A 149 25.32 8.45 -5.04
CA GLY A 149 25.64 7.09 -5.45
C GLY A 149 26.24 7.04 -6.84
N ASN A 150 26.55 5.83 -7.29
CA ASN A 150 27.18 5.59 -8.60
C ASN A 150 26.13 5.45 -9.71
N CYS A 151 25.16 6.36 -9.75
CA CYS A 151 24.16 6.41 -10.82
C CYS A 151 24.76 7.02 -12.08
N THR A 152 24.32 6.55 -13.25
CA THR A 152 24.81 7.07 -14.54
C THR A 152 24.33 8.50 -14.83
N SER A 153 23.17 8.88 -14.29
CA SER A 153 22.61 10.22 -14.40
C SER A 153 21.56 10.45 -13.31
N GLY A 154 21.20 11.72 -13.09
CA GLY A 154 20.16 12.09 -12.15
C GLY A 154 20.46 13.37 -11.39
N ASN A 155 19.44 13.88 -10.70
CA ASN A 155 19.61 14.95 -9.74
C ASN A 155 18.65 14.73 -8.55
N SER A 156 19.21 14.21 -7.46
CA SER A 156 18.48 13.86 -6.23
C SER A 156 17.82 15.05 -5.54
N ALA A 157 18.22 16.29 -5.88
CA ALA A 157 17.63 17.50 -5.32
C ALA A 157 16.42 18.02 -6.12
N THR A 158 16.20 17.54 -7.34
CA THR A 158 15.13 18.06 -8.23
C THR A 158 14.21 16.97 -8.77
N GLU A 159 14.77 15.87 -9.26
CA GLU A 159 14.03 14.82 -9.96
C GLU A 159 12.93 14.16 -9.10
N PRO A 160 13.14 13.86 -7.80
CA PRO A 160 12.09 13.29 -6.96
C PRO A 160 10.82 14.16 -6.90
N TYR A 161 10.98 15.49 -6.86
CA TYR A 161 9.85 16.42 -6.81
C TYR A 161 9.11 16.50 -8.16
N ILE A 162 9.85 16.45 -9.27
CA ILE A 162 9.26 16.42 -10.63
C ILE A 162 8.45 15.15 -10.80
N VAL A 163 9.02 14.00 -10.43
CA VAL A 163 8.36 12.69 -10.51
C VAL A 163 7.15 12.63 -9.60
N ALA A 164 7.26 13.09 -8.35
CA ALA A 164 6.13 13.14 -7.43
C ALA A 164 4.99 14.01 -7.98
N HIS A 165 5.32 15.15 -8.59
CA HIS A 165 4.34 16.03 -9.23
C HIS A 165 3.59 15.32 -10.36
N HIS A 166 4.29 14.64 -11.27
CA HIS A 166 3.64 13.92 -12.37
C HIS A 166 2.86 12.70 -11.90
N LEU A 167 3.31 11.98 -10.86
CA LEU A 167 2.53 10.91 -10.22
C LEU A 167 1.19 11.43 -9.69
N ILE A 168 1.19 12.57 -8.99
CA ILE A 168 -0.03 13.19 -8.48
C ILE A 168 -0.97 13.61 -9.62
N LEU A 169 -0.43 14.20 -10.69
CA LEU A 169 -1.22 14.57 -11.87
C LEU A 169 -1.80 13.33 -12.58
N SER A 170 -1.03 12.25 -12.72
CA SER A 170 -1.49 10.97 -13.28
C SER A 170 -2.59 10.34 -12.42
N HIS A 171 -2.42 10.32 -11.10
CA HIS A 171 -3.47 9.91 -10.16
C HIS A 171 -4.75 10.73 -10.36
N ALA A 172 -4.64 12.06 -10.37
CA ALA A 172 -5.77 12.97 -10.52
C ALA A 172 -6.49 12.77 -11.87
N ALA A 173 -5.73 12.58 -12.96
CA ALA A 173 -6.28 12.29 -14.29
C ALA A 173 -7.07 10.98 -14.31
N GLY A 174 -6.51 9.91 -13.74
CA GLY A 174 -7.18 8.61 -13.63
C GLY A 174 -8.43 8.64 -12.74
N VAL A 175 -8.37 9.32 -11.59
CA VAL A 175 -9.52 9.51 -10.69
C VAL A 175 -10.63 10.31 -11.36
N LYS A 176 -10.29 11.41 -12.05
CA LYS A 176 -11.25 12.23 -12.77
C LYS A 176 -11.96 11.41 -13.85
N LEU A 177 -11.19 10.72 -14.69
CA LEU A 177 -11.71 9.83 -15.72
C LEU A 177 -12.66 8.77 -15.13
N TYR A 178 -12.25 8.09 -14.06
CA TYR A 178 -13.08 7.07 -13.43
C TYR A 178 -14.39 7.64 -12.90
N ARG A 179 -14.34 8.76 -12.17
CA ARG A 179 -15.52 9.37 -11.55
C ARG A 179 -16.51 9.90 -12.57
N GLU A 180 -16.04 10.50 -13.66
CA GLU A 180 -16.89 11.09 -14.69
C GLU A 180 -17.46 10.04 -15.65
N LYS A 181 -16.63 9.09 -16.10
CA LYS A 181 -16.99 8.14 -17.15
C LYS A 181 -17.51 6.81 -16.59
N TYR A 182 -16.79 6.17 -15.68
CA TYR A 182 -17.02 4.76 -15.31
C TYR A 182 -17.87 4.56 -14.06
N LYS A 183 -17.71 5.42 -13.05
CA LYS A 183 -18.40 5.31 -11.76
C LYS A 183 -19.92 5.22 -11.88
N PRO A 184 -20.61 5.96 -12.78
CA PRO A 184 -22.08 5.90 -12.89
C PRO A 184 -22.65 4.50 -13.15
N TYR A 185 -21.93 3.63 -13.87
CA TYR A 185 -22.42 2.30 -14.24
C TYR A 185 -21.59 1.15 -13.66
N GLN A 186 -20.32 1.36 -13.32
CA GLN A 186 -19.50 0.32 -12.67
C GLN A 186 -19.69 0.31 -11.15
N ASN A 187 -20.10 1.43 -10.56
CA ASN A 187 -20.33 1.62 -9.13
C ASN A 187 -19.15 1.20 -8.22
N GLY A 188 -17.92 1.37 -8.69
CA GLY A 188 -16.71 1.09 -7.89
C GLY A 188 -16.18 2.33 -7.17
N GLN A 189 -15.07 2.10 -6.45
CA GLN A 189 -14.29 3.08 -5.71
C GLN A 189 -12.88 3.15 -6.29
N ILE A 190 -12.29 4.34 -6.21
CA ILE A 190 -10.93 4.60 -6.68
C ILE A 190 -10.19 5.44 -5.64
N GLY A 191 -8.95 5.05 -5.36
CA GLY A 191 -8.05 5.71 -4.42
C GLY A 191 -6.59 5.55 -4.82
N VAL A 192 -5.70 5.72 -3.85
CA VAL A 192 -4.24 5.58 -3.99
C VAL A 192 -3.69 4.88 -2.74
N THR A 193 -2.63 4.08 -2.89
CA THR A 193 -1.96 3.42 -1.77
C THR A 193 -0.72 4.21 -1.40
N LEU A 194 -0.61 4.61 -0.13
CA LEU A 194 0.44 5.47 0.38
C LEU A 194 1.21 4.77 1.48
N VAL A 195 2.48 5.12 1.62
CA VAL A 195 3.35 4.60 2.68
C VAL A 195 3.86 5.76 3.52
N THR A 196 3.85 5.55 4.83
CA THR A 196 4.52 6.44 5.77
C THR A 196 5.08 5.63 6.93
N ASN A 197 6.24 6.03 7.40
CA ASN A 197 6.67 5.65 8.74
C ASN A 197 5.92 6.48 9.78
N TRP A 198 5.73 5.92 10.97
CA TRP A 198 5.32 6.70 12.13
C TRP A 198 6.57 7.32 12.78
N PHE A 199 6.70 8.64 12.68
CA PHE A 199 7.87 9.34 13.22
C PHE A 199 7.64 9.76 14.67
N VAL A 200 8.48 9.22 15.57
CA VAL A 200 8.49 9.59 16.98
C VAL A 200 9.64 10.58 17.24
N PRO A 201 9.40 11.71 17.95
CA PRO A 201 10.47 12.63 18.33
C PRO A 201 11.54 11.93 19.18
N ILE A 202 12.82 12.10 18.84
CA ILE A 202 13.94 11.52 19.61
C ILE A 202 14.03 12.02 21.06
N SER A 203 13.44 13.19 21.33
CA SER A 203 13.30 13.74 22.68
C SER A 203 12.07 14.62 22.77
N LEU A 204 11.70 15.00 23.99
CA LEU A 204 10.55 15.89 24.25
C LEU A 204 10.80 17.35 23.82
N SER A 205 11.99 17.69 23.32
CA SER A 205 12.31 19.05 22.90
C SER A 205 11.41 19.53 21.76
N ALA A 206 11.11 20.83 21.74
CA ALA A 206 10.30 21.42 20.68
C ALA A 206 10.94 21.25 19.28
N ILE A 207 12.27 21.20 19.20
CA ILE A 207 13.01 20.97 17.95
C ILE A 207 12.77 19.54 17.45
N SER A 208 12.89 18.54 18.33
CA SER A 208 12.64 17.13 18.02
C SER A 208 11.20 16.90 17.57
N GLN A 209 10.23 17.54 18.25
CA GLN A 209 8.83 17.45 17.87
C GLN A 209 8.56 18.07 16.49
N ARG A 210 9.17 19.23 16.18
CA ARG A 210 9.08 19.83 14.85
C ARG A 210 9.78 18.98 13.79
N ALA A 211 10.87 18.30 14.13
CA ALA A 211 11.56 17.40 13.21
C ALA A 211 10.72 16.18 12.85
N ALA A 212 10.07 15.53 13.83
CA ALA A 212 9.17 14.42 13.57
C ALA A 212 7.97 14.83 12.70
N ARG A 213 7.38 16.01 12.95
CA ARG A 213 6.30 16.56 12.10
C ARG A 213 6.77 16.80 10.66
N ARG A 214 7.93 17.44 10.48
CA ARG A 214 8.50 17.63 9.13
C ARG A 214 8.74 16.30 8.42
N ALA A 215 9.20 15.27 9.13
CA ALA A 215 9.39 13.96 8.51
C ALA A 215 8.07 13.34 8.00
N ILE A 216 6.98 13.48 8.77
CA ILE A 216 5.64 13.13 8.31
C ILE A 216 5.21 14.01 7.13
N ASP A 217 5.44 15.33 7.20
CA ASP A 217 5.01 16.25 6.14
C ASP A 217 5.68 15.93 4.79
N PHE A 218 6.96 15.52 4.82
CA PHE A 218 7.71 15.14 3.63
C PHE A 218 7.35 13.75 3.08
N MET A 219 6.97 12.81 3.94
CA MET A 219 6.65 11.44 3.52
C MET A 219 5.17 11.22 3.20
N PHE A 220 4.29 11.96 3.89
CA PHE A 220 2.84 11.73 3.88
C PHE A 220 2.01 13.01 3.75
N GLY A 221 2.49 14.15 4.26
CA GLY A 221 1.68 15.37 4.45
C GLY A 221 1.07 15.99 3.19
N TRP A 222 1.42 15.50 2.01
CA TRP A 222 0.79 15.87 0.75
C TRP A 222 -0.59 15.19 0.58
N GLU A 223 -0.91 14.19 1.41
CA GLU A 223 -2.01 13.26 1.20
C GLU A 223 -2.73 12.96 2.54
N GLY A 224 -4.07 13.10 2.59
CA GLY A 224 -4.87 12.79 3.78
C GLY A 224 -5.40 11.35 3.78
N ALA A 225 -5.67 10.74 4.96
CA ALA A 225 -6.21 9.38 5.04
C ALA A 225 -7.53 9.24 5.83
N ASP A 226 -8.48 8.53 5.21
CA ASP A 226 -9.65 7.90 5.84
C ASP A 226 -9.56 6.38 5.59
N VAL A 227 -9.16 5.61 6.61
CA VAL A 227 -8.80 4.19 6.48
C VAL A 227 -10.03 3.29 6.39
N LYS A 228 -10.13 2.47 5.34
CA LYS A 228 -11.29 1.57 5.08
C LYS A 228 -10.96 0.07 5.00
N GLY A 229 -9.68 -0.32 5.04
CA GLY A 229 -9.26 -1.72 4.96
C GLY A 229 -7.80 -1.91 5.34
N TYR A 230 -7.39 -3.18 5.48
CA TYR A 230 -6.03 -3.60 5.81
C TYR A 230 -5.62 -4.79 4.95
N PHE A 231 -4.50 -4.66 4.25
CA PHE A 231 -3.96 -5.69 3.37
C PHE A 231 -2.56 -6.07 3.85
N ILE A 232 -2.35 -7.37 4.10
CA ILE A 232 -1.03 -7.87 4.51
C ILE A 232 -0.09 -7.87 3.31
N TRP A 233 1.03 -7.17 3.41
CA TRP A 233 2.18 -7.39 2.55
C TRP A 233 3.01 -8.57 3.09
N SER A 234 3.15 -9.70 2.40
CA SER A 234 2.57 -10.04 1.09
C SER A 234 1.81 -11.38 1.12
N PHE A 235 1.08 -11.68 0.05
CA PHE A 235 0.33 -12.92 -0.08
C PHE A 235 1.29 -14.14 -0.14
N LEU A 236 2.39 -14.02 -0.88
CA LEU A 236 3.38 -15.08 -1.12
C LEU A 236 4.79 -14.52 -0.84
N ASN A 237 5.78 -15.36 -0.55
CA ASN A 237 7.16 -14.90 -0.69
C ASN A 237 7.38 -14.49 -2.16
N ASP A 238 7.89 -13.29 -2.40
CA ASP A 238 8.04 -12.74 -3.75
C ASP A 238 9.45 -12.12 -3.92
N PHE A 239 9.70 -11.45 -5.05
CA PHE A 239 10.96 -10.76 -5.32
C PHE A 239 10.95 -9.37 -4.64
N GLU A 240 11.74 -9.20 -3.58
CA GLU A 240 11.77 -7.99 -2.76
C GLU A 240 12.82 -7.00 -3.27
N TRP A 241 12.64 -6.54 -4.51
CA TRP A 241 13.38 -5.43 -5.10
C TRP A 241 14.91 -5.55 -4.96
N ASP A 242 15.56 -4.62 -4.27
CA ASP A 242 17.00 -4.59 -4.04
C ASP A 242 17.51 -5.77 -3.18
N ALA A 243 16.62 -6.37 -2.37
CA ALA A 243 16.94 -7.55 -1.57
C ALA A 243 16.74 -8.88 -2.34
N GLY A 244 16.16 -8.85 -3.54
CA GLY A 244 15.82 -10.05 -4.31
C GLY A 244 14.99 -11.04 -3.50
N TYR A 245 15.35 -12.33 -3.51
CA TYR A 245 14.63 -13.38 -2.76
C TYR A 245 15.19 -13.64 -1.35
N SER A 246 16.05 -12.76 -0.82
CA SER A 246 16.69 -12.95 0.48
C SER A 246 15.75 -12.65 1.65
N VAL A 247 14.75 -11.80 1.45
CA VAL A 247 13.71 -11.45 2.42
C VAL A 247 12.39 -12.12 2.03
N ARG A 248 11.56 -12.45 3.02
CA ARG A 248 10.36 -13.29 2.84
C ARG A 248 9.14 -12.73 3.59
N PHE A 249 8.43 -11.78 2.97
CA PHE A 249 7.26 -11.13 3.58
C PHE A 249 5.97 -11.95 3.53
N GLY A 250 5.88 -12.94 2.63
CA GLY A 250 4.66 -13.71 2.39
C GLY A 250 4.02 -14.34 3.61
N ILE A 251 2.69 -14.28 3.75
CA ILE A 251 1.95 -15.14 4.69
C ILE A 251 1.93 -16.61 4.23
N ASN A 252 2.12 -16.83 2.92
CA ASN A 252 2.37 -18.13 2.32
C ASN A 252 3.84 -18.24 1.92
N TYR A 253 4.48 -19.36 2.30
CA TYR A 253 5.84 -19.67 1.90
C TYR A 253 5.87 -20.22 0.46
N ILE A 254 6.81 -19.73 -0.33
CA ILE A 254 7.22 -20.36 -1.60
C ILE A 254 8.57 -21.07 -1.40
N ASP A 255 8.61 -22.34 -1.77
CA ASP A 255 9.85 -23.10 -1.89
C ASP A 255 10.47 -22.90 -3.28
N PHE A 256 11.46 -22.01 -3.35
CA PHE A 256 12.19 -21.72 -4.59
C PHE A 256 13.03 -22.91 -5.10
N LYS A 257 13.26 -23.95 -4.29
CA LYS A 257 14.05 -25.13 -4.66
C LYS A 257 13.18 -26.33 -5.05
N ASP A 258 11.91 -26.36 -4.63
CA ASP A 258 10.96 -27.43 -4.96
C ASP A 258 9.82 -26.89 -5.83
N ASN A 259 10.14 -26.59 -7.09
CA ASN A 259 9.19 -26.19 -8.14
C ASN A 259 8.18 -25.11 -7.70
N LEU A 260 8.63 -24.13 -6.92
CA LEU A 260 7.81 -23.03 -6.40
C LEU A 260 6.59 -23.52 -5.61
N LYS A 261 6.64 -24.66 -4.89
CA LYS A 261 5.49 -25.13 -4.10
C LYS A 261 5.11 -24.13 -3.00
N ARG A 262 3.80 -24.06 -2.71
CA ARG A 262 3.19 -23.12 -1.76
C ARG A 262 2.82 -23.83 -0.45
N TYR A 263 3.14 -23.21 0.68
CA TYR A 263 2.82 -23.72 2.01
C TYR A 263 2.28 -22.60 2.91
N PHE A 264 1.18 -22.84 3.61
CA PHE A 264 0.69 -21.92 4.62
C PHE A 264 1.71 -21.77 5.75
N LYS A 265 2.09 -20.53 6.09
CA LYS A 265 2.85 -20.26 7.32
C LYS A 265 1.88 -20.19 8.51
N ASN A 266 2.43 -20.20 9.72
CA ASN A 266 1.63 -19.99 10.95
C ASN A 266 0.82 -18.68 10.92
N SER A 267 1.33 -17.63 10.27
CA SER A 267 0.60 -16.37 10.07
C SER A 267 -0.64 -16.53 9.20
N ALA A 268 -0.62 -17.38 8.16
CA ALA A 268 -1.80 -17.67 7.35
C ALA A 268 -2.87 -18.42 8.17
N PHE A 269 -2.47 -19.43 8.96
CA PHE A 269 -3.42 -20.14 9.84
C PHE A 269 -4.01 -19.22 10.92
N TRP A 270 -3.21 -18.31 11.47
CA TRP A 270 -3.69 -17.29 12.40
C TRP A 270 -4.71 -16.36 11.73
N PHE A 271 -4.41 -15.89 10.52
CA PHE A 271 -5.30 -14.99 9.78
C PHE A 271 -6.63 -15.68 9.41
N MET A 272 -6.60 -16.95 9.01
CA MET A 272 -7.81 -17.75 8.79
C MET A 272 -8.69 -17.79 10.05
N LYS A 273 -8.11 -18.05 11.23
CA LYS A 273 -8.84 -18.04 12.51
C LYS A 273 -9.36 -16.65 12.86
N PHE A 274 -8.58 -15.61 12.60
CA PHE A 274 -8.94 -14.21 12.87
C PHE A 274 -10.16 -13.77 12.03
N LEU A 275 -10.27 -14.23 10.78
CA LEU A 275 -11.35 -13.86 9.85
C LEU A 275 -12.70 -14.53 10.16
N VAL A 276 -12.71 -15.66 10.85
CA VAL A 276 -13.95 -16.35 11.23
C VAL A 276 -14.70 -15.50 12.28
N LYS A 277 -15.96 -15.17 11.98
CA LYS A 277 -16.87 -14.60 12.98
C LYS A 277 -17.18 -15.67 14.01
N ASN A 278 -16.87 -15.42 15.29
CA ASN A 278 -17.47 -16.16 16.39
C ASN A 278 -18.93 -15.72 16.56
#